data_AF-A0A2G9N2J7-F1
#
_entry.id   AF-A0A2G9N2J7-F1
#
_cell.length_a   1.000
_cell.length_b   1.000
_cell.length_c   1.000
_cell.angle_alpha   90.00
_cell.angle_beta   90.00
_cell.angle_gamma   90.00
#
_symmetry.space_group_name_H-M   'P 1'
#
loop_
_entity.id
_entity.type
_entity.pdbx_description
1 polymer ?
#
loop_
_entity_poly.entity_id
_entity_poly.type
_entity_poly.pdbx_seq_one_letter_code
_entity_poly.pdbx_strand_id
1 'polypeptide(L)'
;MNSAVVKALIEKGAVSARDLTKDKTVSSYTYYSTAEELEEFFVASKKNGKLVFSDDVVAGAFKKLFFEGFNVELLFSTNVKLLSLLLEPKTVREVSEEIGLSIAQTNNLVNKLSQFLEKDGTKYVFSDSNKLLYDFIFLLNKRKNQIFFWVKGNEKLLKVPLYFNFEGGVLTGFSRFSELGLMVNPSHSFVFFPKKELSIEEILGHAIKFSANANDLLLCILFYLKNKTKIDALEVEKICEKLDIFQLWFDMVAYLEEQPVREKKMFLPRDEFLAKAETYELRTVERFDRETISTLFDAVEKQSNGSLKVFFIGGNAMIEHKTKTSTKDVDLVVLTGNECVWLSDALKKSGFEEVGEHELQYGQLKAFIMLRKEGNPRIDLFVKKICELLPDNIL
;
A
#
# COMPACT_ATOMS: atom_id res chain seq x y z
N MET A 1 -20.71 -15.90 28.54
CA MET A 1 -21.32 -17.08 27.90
C MET A 1 -21.93 -18.02 28.92
N ASN A 2 -22.80 -18.94 28.52
CA ASN A 2 -23.33 -20.01 29.39
C ASN A 2 -22.69 -21.38 29.10
N SER A 3 -22.21 -22.05 30.14
CA SER A 3 -21.48 -23.33 30.04
C SER A 3 -22.33 -24.48 29.48
N ALA A 4 -23.64 -24.51 29.75
CA ALA A 4 -24.52 -25.58 29.27
C ALA A 4 -24.75 -25.50 27.75
N VAL A 5 -24.83 -24.27 27.20
CA VAL A 5 -24.91 -24.06 25.74
C VAL A 5 -23.63 -24.55 25.06
N VAL A 6 -22.46 -24.17 25.59
CA VAL A 6 -21.16 -24.58 25.05
C VAL A 6 -20.98 -26.10 25.12
N LYS A 7 -21.31 -26.72 26.25
CA LYS A 7 -21.26 -28.17 26.42
C LYS A 7 -22.12 -28.91 25.38
N ALA A 8 -23.37 -28.48 25.22
CA ALA A 8 -24.26 -29.08 24.26
C ALA A 8 -23.78 -28.88 22.80
N LEU A 9 -23.17 -27.74 22.49
CA LEU A 9 -22.56 -27.48 21.19
C LEU A 9 -21.37 -28.40 20.91
N ILE A 10 -20.55 -28.70 21.92
CA ILE A 10 -19.41 -29.64 21.81
C ILE A 10 -19.90 -31.07 21.61
N GLU A 11 -20.89 -31.51 22.38
CA GLU A 11 -21.40 -32.88 22.35
C GLU A 11 -22.19 -33.19 21.07
N LYS A 12 -23.04 -32.26 20.63
CA LYS A 12 -23.96 -32.46 19.51
C LYS A 12 -23.43 -31.93 18.18
N GLY A 13 -22.34 -31.15 18.19
CA GLY A 13 -21.76 -30.47 17.02
C GLY A 13 -22.59 -29.30 16.48
N ALA A 14 -23.92 -29.36 16.61
CA ALA A 14 -24.85 -28.29 16.24
C ALA A 14 -26.04 -28.25 17.21
N VAL A 15 -26.39 -27.06 17.70
CA VAL A 15 -27.51 -26.87 18.65
C VAL A 15 -28.41 -25.71 18.25
N SER A 16 -29.73 -25.86 18.40
CA SER A 16 -30.70 -24.77 18.28
C SER A 16 -31.25 -24.34 19.65
N ALA A 17 -31.84 -23.15 19.71
CA ALA A 17 -32.57 -22.71 20.91
C ALA A 17 -33.66 -23.71 21.32
N ARG A 18 -34.34 -24.34 20.35
CA ARG A 18 -35.40 -25.33 20.61
C ARG A 18 -34.84 -26.60 21.26
N ASP A 19 -33.62 -27.00 20.90
CA ASP A 19 -32.99 -28.21 21.45
C ASP A 19 -32.63 -28.06 22.93
N LEU A 20 -32.43 -26.84 23.41
CA LEU A 20 -32.00 -26.56 24.79
C LEU A 20 -33.13 -26.04 25.68
N THR A 21 -34.16 -25.43 25.08
CA THR A 21 -35.33 -24.93 25.81
C THR A 21 -36.34 -26.04 26.13
N LYS A 22 -36.43 -27.08 25.29
CA LYS A 22 -37.29 -28.26 25.55
C LYS A 22 -36.91 -29.00 26.83
N ASP A 23 -35.61 -29.05 27.14
CA ASP A 23 -35.09 -29.74 28.32
C ASP A 23 -35.06 -28.82 29.58
N LYS A 24 -35.60 -27.60 29.48
CA LYS A 24 -35.55 -26.52 30.51
C LYS A 24 -34.14 -26.24 31.06
N THR A 25 -33.09 -26.64 30.36
CA THR A 25 -31.70 -26.47 30.78
C THR A 25 -31.23 -25.04 30.59
N VAL A 26 -31.71 -24.36 29.54
CA VAL A 26 -31.29 -22.99 29.22
C VAL A 26 -32.48 -22.17 28.67
N SER A 27 -32.58 -20.90 29.08
CA SER A 27 -33.59 -19.98 28.51
C SER A 27 -33.25 -19.59 27.07
N SER A 28 -34.26 -19.25 26.26
CA SER A 28 -34.03 -18.73 24.90
C SER A 28 -33.10 -17.52 24.89
N TYR A 29 -33.26 -16.61 25.85
CA TYR A 29 -32.40 -15.43 25.98
C TYR A 29 -30.93 -15.82 26.21
N THR A 30 -30.68 -16.73 27.15
CA THR A 30 -29.33 -17.22 27.46
C THR A 30 -28.67 -17.92 26.27
N TYR A 31 -29.45 -18.67 25.47
CA TYR A 31 -28.96 -19.23 24.21
C TYR A 31 -28.52 -18.15 23.23
N TYR A 32 -29.39 -17.16 22.95
CA TYR A 32 -29.09 -16.13 21.96
C TYR A 32 -27.93 -15.23 22.38
N SER A 33 -27.87 -14.83 23.66
CA SER A 33 -26.74 -14.08 24.21
C SER A 33 -25.43 -14.88 24.13
N THR A 34 -25.44 -16.17 24.46
CA THR A 34 -24.23 -17.01 24.31
C THR A 34 -23.84 -17.19 22.85
N ALA A 35 -24.82 -17.35 21.96
CA ALA A 35 -24.56 -17.46 20.52
C ALA A 35 -23.92 -16.18 19.96
N GLU A 36 -24.39 -15.01 20.38
CA GLU A 36 -23.84 -13.71 19.98
C GLU A 36 -22.39 -13.55 20.42
N GLU A 37 -22.04 -13.89 21.66
CA GLU A 37 -20.66 -13.85 22.14
C GLU A 37 -19.73 -14.83 21.40
N LEU A 38 -20.21 -16.05 21.15
CA LEU A 38 -19.45 -17.04 20.39
C LEU A 38 -19.24 -16.62 18.94
N GLU A 39 -20.21 -15.92 18.34
CA GLU A 39 -20.10 -15.30 17.02
C GLU A 39 -19.12 -14.12 17.04
N GLU A 40 -19.20 -13.22 18.03
CA GLU A 40 -18.27 -12.09 18.21
C GLU A 40 -16.82 -12.55 18.36
N PHE A 41 -16.60 -13.69 19.02
CA PHE A 41 -15.27 -14.27 19.19
C PHE A 41 -14.88 -15.22 18.07
N PHE A 42 -15.69 -15.30 17.02
CA PHE A 42 -15.49 -16.16 15.86
C PHE A 42 -15.35 -17.66 16.19
N VAL A 43 -15.80 -18.08 17.37
CA VAL A 43 -15.76 -19.45 17.87
C VAL A 43 -16.86 -20.29 17.21
N ALA A 44 -18.02 -19.71 16.96
CA ALA A 44 -19.16 -20.37 16.35
C ALA A 44 -19.86 -19.45 15.33
N SER A 45 -20.75 -20.03 14.53
CA SER A 45 -21.62 -19.32 13.60
C SER A 45 -22.99 -19.97 13.51
N LYS A 46 -24.02 -19.21 13.19
CA LYS A 46 -25.35 -19.75 12.88
C LYS A 46 -25.39 -20.33 11.46
N LYS A 47 -25.70 -21.63 11.35
CA LYS A 47 -25.98 -22.33 10.09
C LYS A 47 -27.33 -23.03 10.18
N ASN A 48 -28.25 -22.74 9.24
CA ASN A 48 -29.60 -23.31 9.20
C ASN A 48 -30.37 -23.20 10.53
N GLY A 49 -30.26 -22.05 11.20
CA GLY A 49 -30.92 -21.81 12.49
C GLY A 49 -30.31 -22.55 13.69
N LYS A 50 -29.16 -23.21 13.51
CA LYS A 50 -28.39 -23.87 14.57
C LYS A 50 -27.06 -23.18 14.75
N LEU A 51 -26.60 -23.07 15.99
CA LEU A 51 -25.22 -22.70 16.30
C LEU A 51 -24.31 -23.89 16.00
N VAL A 52 -23.19 -23.64 15.30
CA VAL A 52 -22.19 -24.64 14.91
C VAL A 52 -20.80 -24.05 15.17
N PHE A 53 -19.86 -24.85 15.70
CA PHE A 53 -18.46 -24.40 15.82
C PHE A 53 -17.89 -23.99 14.46
N SER A 54 -17.12 -22.92 14.46
CA SER A 54 -16.30 -22.53 13.32
C SER A 54 -15.17 -23.53 13.12
N ASP A 55 -14.76 -23.72 11.87
CA ASP A 55 -13.56 -24.47 11.52
C ASP A 55 -12.37 -23.50 11.46
N ASP A 56 -11.92 -23.06 12.64
CA ASP A 56 -10.89 -22.02 12.79
C ASP A 56 -10.03 -22.26 14.03
N VAL A 57 -8.77 -21.79 13.99
CA VAL A 57 -7.80 -21.91 15.08
C VAL A 57 -8.29 -21.30 16.40
N VAL A 58 -9.06 -20.21 16.36
CA VAL A 58 -9.67 -19.59 17.55
C VAL A 58 -10.72 -20.51 18.16
N ALA A 59 -11.54 -21.17 17.32
CA ALA A 59 -12.53 -22.13 17.80
C ALA A 59 -11.86 -23.40 18.37
N GLY A 60 -10.74 -23.85 17.78
CA GLY A 60 -9.92 -24.93 18.31
C GLY A 60 -9.33 -24.61 19.69
N ALA A 61 -8.73 -23.43 19.84
CA ALA A 61 -8.19 -22.95 21.11
C ALA A 61 -9.28 -22.82 22.19
N PHE A 62 -10.46 -22.29 21.83
CA PHE A 62 -11.60 -22.21 22.73
C PHE A 62 -12.07 -23.60 23.21
N LYS A 63 -12.18 -24.58 22.30
CA LYS A 63 -12.54 -25.96 22.68
C LYS A 63 -11.54 -26.52 23.68
N LYS A 64 -10.24 -26.37 23.42
CA LYS A 64 -9.18 -26.83 24.31
C LYS A 64 -9.29 -26.17 25.70
N LEU A 65 -9.50 -24.86 25.73
CA LEU A 65 -9.69 -24.09 26.96
C LEU A 65 -10.88 -24.64 27.77
N PHE A 66 -12.01 -24.92 27.13
CA PHE A 66 -13.18 -25.50 27.78
C PHE A 66 -12.94 -26.92 28.30
N PHE A 67 -12.27 -27.78 27.52
CA PHE A 67 -11.97 -29.17 27.92
C PHE A 67 -11.06 -29.26 29.14
N GLU A 68 -10.15 -28.30 29.31
CA GLU A 68 -9.24 -28.18 30.46
C GLU A 68 -9.94 -27.58 31.70
N GLY A 69 -11.26 -27.45 31.66
CA GLY A 69 -12.07 -27.05 32.80
C GLY A 69 -12.16 -25.54 33.02
N PHE A 70 -11.77 -24.72 32.04
CA PHE A 70 -11.89 -23.27 32.15
C PHE A 70 -13.36 -22.82 32.27
N ASN A 71 -13.62 -21.88 33.18
CA ASN A 71 -14.94 -21.29 33.33
C ASN A 71 -15.24 -20.26 32.22
N VAL A 72 -15.87 -20.71 31.13
CA VAL A 72 -16.27 -19.87 29.98
C VAL A 72 -17.26 -18.77 30.32
N GLU A 73 -17.90 -18.80 31.50
CA GLU A 73 -18.73 -17.69 32.00
C GLU A 73 -17.89 -16.46 32.37
N LEU A 74 -16.56 -16.56 32.37
CA LEU A 74 -15.68 -15.40 32.47
C LEU A 74 -15.38 -14.76 31.11
N LEU A 75 -15.75 -15.38 29.98
CA LEU A 75 -15.49 -14.88 28.63
C LEU A 75 -16.69 -14.09 28.10
N PHE A 76 -16.96 -12.93 28.69
CA PHE A 76 -17.87 -11.95 28.12
C PHE A 76 -17.07 -10.85 27.40
N SER A 77 -17.69 -10.14 26.45
CA SER A 77 -17.00 -9.21 25.54
C SER A 77 -16.14 -8.17 26.26
N THR A 78 -16.62 -7.63 27.39
CA THR A 78 -15.86 -6.66 28.20
C THR A 78 -14.61 -7.28 28.83
N ASN A 79 -14.70 -8.49 29.37
CA ASN A 79 -13.56 -9.18 29.97
C ASN A 79 -12.52 -9.53 28.90
N VAL A 80 -12.98 -10.03 27.76
CA VAL A 80 -12.12 -10.37 26.62
C VAL A 80 -11.41 -9.13 26.07
N LYS A 81 -12.10 -7.98 25.98
CA LYS A 81 -11.48 -6.71 25.60
C LYS A 81 -10.38 -6.30 26.57
N LEU A 82 -10.65 -6.35 27.89
CA LEU A 82 -9.62 -6.05 28.90
C LEU A 82 -8.41 -6.98 28.78
N LEU A 83 -8.64 -8.29 28.70
CA LEU A 83 -7.56 -9.26 28.58
C LEU A 83 -6.76 -9.07 27.28
N SER A 84 -7.42 -8.67 26.18
CA SER A 84 -6.74 -8.38 24.90
C SER A 84 -5.83 -7.17 25.00
N LEU A 85 -6.23 -6.11 25.73
CA LEU A 85 -5.40 -4.94 25.95
C LEU A 85 -4.20 -5.23 26.86
N LEU A 86 -4.37 -6.16 27.81
CA LEU A 86 -3.32 -6.57 28.74
C LEU A 86 -2.38 -7.65 28.17
N LEU A 87 -2.49 -7.99 26.89
CA LEU A 87 -1.43 -8.73 26.18
C LEU A 87 -0.11 -7.93 26.16
N GLU A 88 -0.18 -6.61 26.39
CA GLU A 88 0.95 -5.73 26.65
C GLU A 88 0.78 -5.03 28.01
N PRO A 89 1.88 -4.68 28.72
CA PRO A 89 1.79 -4.01 30.01
C PRO A 89 1.11 -2.63 29.95
N LYS A 90 -0.03 -2.48 30.64
CA LYS A 90 -0.81 -1.21 30.72
C LYS A 90 -1.27 -0.88 32.13
N THR A 91 -1.39 0.41 32.41
CA THR A 91 -2.01 0.94 33.63
C THR A 91 -3.54 0.85 33.56
N VAL A 92 -4.19 0.87 34.73
CA VAL A 92 -5.67 0.91 34.81
C VAL A 92 -6.24 2.10 34.04
N ARG A 93 -5.55 3.25 34.04
CA ARG A 93 -6.00 4.44 33.35
C ARG A 93 -6.01 4.25 31.84
N GLU A 94 -4.92 3.74 31.26
CA GLU A 94 -4.82 3.44 29.82
C GLU A 94 -5.91 2.45 29.40
N VAL A 95 -6.12 1.38 30.18
CA VAL A 95 -7.18 0.40 29.93
C VAL A 95 -8.58 1.04 30.01
N SER A 96 -8.79 1.95 30.98
CA SER A 96 -10.06 2.65 31.16
C SER A 96 -10.41 3.53 29.95
N GLU A 97 -9.41 4.27 29.45
CA GLU A 97 -9.53 5.14 28.27
C GLU A 97 -9.84 4.33 27.01
N GLU A 98 -9.19 3.19 26.81
CA GLU A 98 -9.36 2.34 25.62
C GLU A 98 -10.66 1.51 25.62
N ILE A 99 -11.11 1.00 26.77
CA ILE A 99 -12.37 0.23 26.86
C ILE A 99 -13.59 1.17 26.94
N GLY A 100 -13.40 2.44 27.33
CA GLY A 100 -14.49 3.39 27.52
C GLY A 100 -15.27 3.17 28.82
N LEU A 101 -14.62 2.66 29.87
CA LEU A 101 -15.19 2.50 31.21
C LEU A 101 -14.67 3.57 32.17
N SER A 102 -15.35 3.76 33.30
CA SER A 102 -14.79 4.56 34.40
C SER A 102 -13.63 3.83 35.08
N ILE A 103 -12.70 4.57 35.68
CA ILE A 103 -11.56 4.01 36.43
C ILE A 103 -12.03 3.04 37.52
N ALA A 104 -13.14 3.34 38.21
CA ALA A 104 -13.71 2.47 39.23
C ALA A 104 -14.22 1.13 38.64
N GLN A 105 -14.93 1.16 37.51
CA GLN A 105 -15.38 -0.04 36.81
C GLN A 105 -14.19 -0.86 36.28
N THR A 106 -13.18 -0.19 35.71
CA THR A 106 -11.95 -0.83 35.23
C THR A 106 -11.20 -1.52 36.37
N ASN A 107 -11.05 -0.87 37.52
CA ASN A 107 -10.46 -1.47 38.72
C ASN A 107 -11.25 -2.70 39.20
N ASN A 108 -12.58 -2.62 39.25
CA ASN A 108 -13.42 -3.76 39.61
C ASN A 108 -13.20 -4.94 38.64
N LEU A 109 -13.03 -4.66 37.36
CA LEU A 109 -12.77 -5.66 36.33
C LEU A 109 -11.39 -6.31 36.46
N VAL A 110 -10.36 -5.50 36.69
CA VAL A 110 -8.99 -5.97 36.98
C VAL A 110 -8.97 -6.84 38.22
N ASN A 111 -9.62 -6.41 39.30
CA ASN A 111 -9.71 -7.19 40.54
C ASN A 111 -10.43 -8.53 40.34
N LYS A 112 -11.54 -8.53 39.58
CA LYS A 112 -12.29 -9.75 39.23
C LYS A 112 -11.45 -10.75 38.43
N LEU A 113 -10.51 -10.27 37.61
CA LEU A 113 -9.66 -11.09 36.74
C LEU A 113 -8.23 -11.24 37.26
N SER A 114 -7.95 -10.79 38.50
CA SER A 114 -6.62 -10.73 39.09
C SER A 114 -5.85 -12.05 39.06
N GLN A 115 -6.54 -13.19 39.16
CA GLN A 115 -5.93 -14.52 39.03
C GLN A 115 -5.29 -14.82 37.67
N PHE A 116 -5.61 -14.04 36.63
CA PHE A 116 -5.06 -14.17 35.28
C PHE A 116 -4.05 -13.07 34.95
N LEU A 117 -3.77 -12.17 35.89
CA LEU A 117 -2.98 -10.96 35.67
C LEU A 117 -1.77 -10.94 36.59
N GLU A 118 -0.67 -10.41 36.07
CA GLU A 118 0.52 -10.08 36.83
C GLU A 118 0.69 -8.57 36.92
N LYS A 119 1.37 -8.11 37.97
CA LYS A 119 1.62 -6.70 38.20
C LYS A 119 3.09 -6.39 37.92
N ASP A 120 3.31 -5.47 36.99
CA ASP A 120 4.63 -4.93 36.64
C ASP A 120 4.69 -3.46 37.05
N GLY A 121 5.17 -3.22 38.29
CA GLY A 121 5.14 -1.88 38.89
C GLY A 121 3.72 -1.32 39.04
N THR A 122 3.39 -0.30 38.28
CA THR A 122 2.04 0.32 38.23
C THR A 122 1.16 -0.23 37.11
N LYS A 123 1.70 -1.12 36.27
CA LYS A 123 1.03 -1.73 35.13
C LYS A 123 0.58 -3.14 35.46
N TYR A 124 -0.39 -3.61 34.68
CA TYR A 124 -0.86 -4.98 34.66
C TYR A 124 -0.52 -5.59 33.31
N VAL A 125 -0.25 -6.89 33.31
CA VAL A 125 -0.03 -7.71 32.12
C VAL A 125 -0.75 -9.05 32.30
N PHE A 126 -1.15 -9.67 31.20
CA PHE A 126 -1.69 -11.02 31.22
C PHE A 126 -0.61 -11.99 31.72
N SER A 127 -0.92 -12.79 32.74
CA SER A 127 -0.01 -13.79 33.31
C SER A 127 0.25 -14.98 32.38
N ASP A 128 1.51 -15.35 32.22
CA ASP A 128 1.93 -16.55 31.46
C ASP A 128 1.53 -17.87 32.14
N SER A 129 1.13 -17.83 33.41
CA SER A 129 0.65 -19.00 34.17
C SER A 129 -0.60 -19.64 33.58
N ASN A 130 -1.41 -18.87 32.84
CA ASN A 130 -2.66 -19.31 32.22
C ASN A 130 -2.51 -19.42 30.69
N LYS A 131 -1.52 -20.19 30.24
CA LYS A 131 -1.13 -20.30 28.83
C LYS A 131 -2.28 -20.57 27.86
N LEU A 132 -3.25 -21.41 28.21
CA LEU A 132 -4.38 -21.72 27.31
C LEU A 132 -5.33 -20.53 27.12
N LEU A 133 -5.60 -19.77 28.18
CA LEU A 133 -6.42 -18.57 28.09
C LEU A 133 -5.64 -17.47 27.34
N TYR A 134 -4.35 -17.33 27.63
CA TYR A 134 -3.47 -16.44 26.88
C TYR A 134 -3.50 -16.77 25.38
N ASP A 135 -3.26 -18.03 25.00
CA ASP A 135 -3.27 -18.49 23.61
C ASP A 135 -4.62 -18.19 22.94
N PHE A 136 -5.74 -18.43 23.63
CA PHE A 136 -7.07 -18.10 23.12
C PHE A 136 -7.26 -16.59 22.90
N ILE A 137 -6.96 -15.76 23.90
CA ILE A 137 -7.07 -14.29 23.81
C ILE A 137 -6.13 -13.73 22.74
N PHE A 138 -4.91 -14.25 22.65
CA PHE A 138 -3.92 -13.87 21.67
C PHE A 138 -4.36 -14.22 20.24
N LEU A 139 -4.85 -15.45 20.01
CA LEU A 139 -5.39 -15.86 18.71
C LEU A 139 -6.64 -15.05 18.34
N LEU A 140 -7.51 -14.76 19.31
CA LEU A 140 -8.68 -13.93 19.11
C LEU A 140 -8.30 -12.49 18.73
N ASN A 141 -7.35 -11.89 19.44
CA ASN A 141 -6.83 -10.56 19.13
C ASN A 141 -6.17 -10.54 17.75
N LYS A 142 -5.36 -11.56 17.43
CA LYS A 142 -4.80 -11.74 16.08
C LYS A 142 -5.85 -11.84 14.99
N ARG A 143 -6.94 -12.57 15.23
CA ARG A 143 -8.03 -12.73 14.27
C ARG A 143 -8.83 -11.43 14.10
N LYS A 144 -9.08 -10.69 15.18
CA LYS A 144 -9.67 -9.33 15.13
C LYS A 144 -8.77 -8.35 14.36
N ASN A 145 -7.46 -8.53 14.43
CA ASN A 145 -6.47 -7.70 13.75
C ASN A 145 -6.16 -8.15 12.30
N GLN A 146 -6.87 -9.15 11.74
CA GLN A 146 -6.86 -9.40 10.29
C GLN A 146 -7.61 -8.28 9.58
N ILE A 147 -6.89 -7.25 9.14
CA ILE A 147 -7.48 -6.15 8.40
C ILE A 147 -7.53 -6.55 6.92
N PHE A 148 -8.72 -6.89 6.43
CA PHE A 148 -8.96 -6.94 4.99
C PHE A 148 -8.94 -5.51 4.46
N PHE A 149 -7.90 -5.16 3.71
CA PHE A 149 -7.76 -3.83 3.10
C PHE A 149 -8.68 -3.65 1.89
N TRP A 150 -9.09 -4.77 1.29
CA TRP A 150 -9.95 -4.78 0.13
C TRP A 150 -10.57 -6.16 -0.09
N VAL A 151 -11.83 -6.19 -0.52
CA VAL A 151 -12.57 -7.41 -0.86
C VAL A 151 -13.46 -7.11 -2.07
N LYS A 152 -13.36 -7.91 -3.13
CA LYS A 152 -14.27 -7.86 -4.28
C LYS A 152 -14.49 -9.25 -4.84
N GLY A 153 -15.71 -9.76 -4.69
CA GLY A 153 -16.02 -11.15 -5.04
C GLY A 153 -15.20 -12.14 -4.22
N ASN A 154 -14.43 -12.99 -4.90
CA ASN A 154 -13.52 -13.96 -4.28
C ASN A 154 -12.12 -13.40 -3.98
N GLU A 155 -11.80 -12.21 -4.48
CA GLU A 155 -10.48 -11.62 -4.29
C GLU A 155 -10.40 -10.79 -3.01
N LYS A 156 -9.27 -10.88 -2.31
CA LYS A 156 -9.03 -10.18 -1.04
C LYS A 156 -7.58 -9.74 -0.90
N LEU A 157 -7.40 -8.56 -0.30
CA LEU A 157 -6.11 -8.09 0.18
C LEU A 157 -6.09 -8.06 1.70
N LEU A 158 -5.04 -8.66 2.27
CA LEU A 158 -4.89 -8.85 3.70
C LEU A 158 -3.50 -8.38 4.14
N LYS A 159 -3.44 -7.62 5.23
CA LYS A 159 -2.20 -7.29 5.95
C LYS A 159 -2.16 -8.10 7.24
N VAL A 160 -1.10 -8.85 7.46
CA VAL A 160 -0.90 -9.71 8.63
C VAL A 160 0.50 -9.58 9.21
N PRO A 161 0.72 -9.88 10.49
CA PRO A 161 2.07 -9.92 11.06
C PRO A 161 2.98 -10.92 10.34
N LEU A 162 4.31 -10.69 10.34
CA LEU A 162 5.28 -11.54 9.62
C LEU A 162 5.25 -13.02 10.02
N TYR A 163 4.92 -13.32 11.28
CA TYR A 163 4.82 -14.69 11.79
C TYR A 163 3.49 -15.39 11.46
N PHE A 164 2.58 -14.73 10.77
CA PHE A 164 1.24 -15.26 10.50
C PHE A 164 1.25 -16.20 9.30
N ASN A 165 0.81 -17.45 9.53
CA ASN A 165 0.61 -18.42 8.47
C ASN A 165 -0.76 -18.21 7.80
N PHE A 166 -0.77 -18.13 6.48
CA PHE A 166 -1.98 -18.03 5.67
C PHE A 166 -2.03 -19.19 4.67
N GLU A 167 -3.21 -19.81 4.53
CA GLU A 167 -3.46 -20.88 3.56
C GLU A 167 -4.33 -20.37 2.41
N GLY A 168 -4.03 -20.78 1.17
CA GLY A 168 -4.84 -20.40 0.00
C GLY A 168 -4.61 -18.99 -0.54
N GLY A 169 -3.62 -18.25 -0.01
CA GLY A 169 -3.19 -16.94 -0.51
C GLY A 169 -1.75 -16.94 -1.06
N VAL A 170 -1.31 -15.79 -1.56
CA VAL A 170 0.05 -15.55 -2.07
C VAL A 170 0.58 -14.20 -1.57
N LEU A 171 1.88 -14.07 -1.34
CA LEU A 171 2.50 -12.80 -0.98
C LEU A 171 2.38 -11.79 -2.13
N THR A 172 2.14 -10.53 -1.78
CA THR A 172 1.97 -9.40 -2.69
C THR A 172 2.55 -8.10 -2.09
N GLY A 173 2.46 -6.99 -2.83
CA GLY A 173 2.80 -5.66 -2.33
C GLY A 173 4.25 -5.56 -1.83
N PHE A 174 4.45 -4.85 -0.71
CA PHE A 174 5.76 -4.68 -0.11
C PHE A 174 6.47 -6.00 0.22
N SER A 175 5.74 -7.10 0.46
CA SER A 175 6.34 -8.41 0.75
C SER A 175 7.06 -9.03 -0.46
N ARG A 176 6.81 -8.55 -1.67
CA ARG A 176 7.42 -9.05 -2.91
C ARG A 176 8.45 -8.07 -3.50
N PHE A 177 8.72 -6.93 -2.87
CA PHE A 177 9.61 -5.92 -3.45
C PHE A 177 11.08 -6.38 -3.49
N SER A 178 11.57 -7.05 -2.45
CA SER A 178 12.98 -7.48 -2.34
C SER A 178 13.36 -8.51 -3.41
N GLU A 179 12.49 -9.48 -3.71
CA GLU A 179 12.70 -10.45 -4.79
C GLU A 179 12.64 -9.81 -6.20
N LEU A 180 12.06 -8.62 -6.31
CA LEU A 180 11.92 -7.84 -7.54
C LEU A 180 12.89 -6.64 -7.58
N GLY A 181 13.96 -6.71 -6.77
CA GLY A 181 15.12 -5.82 -6.87
C GLY A 181 15.06 -4.53 -6.05
N LEU A 182 14.06 -4.36 -5.17
CA LEU A 182 14.01 -3.26 -4.20
C LEU A 182 14.08 -3.81 -2.77
N MET A 183 15.24 -3.72 -2.14
CA MET A 183 15.49 -4.27 -0.81
C MET A 183 14.66 -3.55 0.26
N VAL A 184 13.62 -4.22 0.76
CA VAL A 184 12.76 -3.70 1.84
C VAL A 184 12.55 -4.77 2.92
N ASN A 185 12.38 -4.30 4.16
CA ASN A 185 12.05 -5.15 5.31
C ASN A 185 10.68 -4.72 5.86
N PRO A 186 9.57 -5.15 5.23
CA PRO A 186 8.24 -4.76 5.69
C PRO A 186 8.00 -5.33 7.09
N SER A 187 7.34 -4.55 7.95
CA SER A 187 6.98 -5.00 9.31
C SER A 187 5.81 -6.01 9.32
N HIS A 188 5.19 -6.24 8.17
CA HIS A 188 4.01 -7.08 7.99
C HIS A 188 4.12 -7.85 6.67
N SER A 189 3.43 -8.99 6.60
CA SER A 189 3.18 -9.72 5.37
C SER A 189 1.90 -9.22 4.71
N PHE A 190 1.96 -9.01 3.40
CA PHE A 190 0.85 -8.57 2.58
C PHE A 190 0.45 -9.72 1.65
N VAL A 191 -0.83 -10.09 1.68
CA VAL A 191 -1.34 -11.32 1.08
C VAL A 191 -2.50 -11.02 0.16
N PHE A 192 -2.49 -11.63 -1.02
CA PHE A 192 -3.59 -11.65 -1.96
C PHE A 192 -4.28 -13.02 -1.95
N PHE A 193 -5.60 -13.01 -2.07
CA PHE A 193 -6.43 -14.18 -2.31
C PHE A 193 -7.24 -13.98 -3.60
N PRO A 194 -7.57 -15.06 -4.34
CA PRO A 194 -7.11 -16.43 -4.14
C PRO A 194 -5.64 -16.61 -4.57
N LYS A 195 -5.00 -17.70 -4.14
CA LYS A 195 -3.64 -18.05 -4.59
C LYS A 195 -3.59 -18.14 -6.11
N LYS A 196 -2.78 -17.27 -6.72
CA LYS A 196 -2.46 -17.24 -8.15
C LYS A 196 -1.07 -16.66 -8.35
N GLU A 197 -0.55 -16.74 -9.56
CA GLU A 197 0.63 -15.97 -9.95
C GLU A 197 0.22 -14.50 -10.13
N LEU A 198 1.01 -13.59 -9.56
CA LEU A 198 0.76 -12.15 -9.63
C LEU A 198 1.77 -11.50 -10.55
N SER A 199 1.27 -10.62 -11.41
CA SER A 199 2.09 -9.73 -12.23
C SER A 199 2.81 -8.68 -11.38
N ILE A 200 3.85 -8.06 -11.94
CA ILE A 200 4.59 -6.98 -11.25
C ILE A 200 3.69 -5.74 -11.04
N GLU A 201 2.76 -5.51 -11.95
CA GLU A 201 1.75 -4.47 -11.90
C GLU A 201 0.74 -4.71 -10.78
N GLU A 202 0.27 -5.96 -10.61
CA GLU A 202 -0.60 -6.33 -9.48
C GLU A 202 0.12 -6.13 -8.15
N ILE A 203 1.40 -6.52 -8.06
CA ILE A 203 2.22 -6.32 -6.87
C ILE A 203 2.34 -4.81 -6.54
N LEU A 204 2.62 -3.97 -7.53
CA LEU A 204 2.68 -2.52 -7.34
C LEU A 204 1.33 -1.93 -6.94
N GLY A 205 0.25 -2.25 -7.66
CA GLY A 205 -1.10 -1.77 -7.34
C GLY A 205 -1.56 -2.17 -5.94
N HIS A 206 -1.26 -3.40 -5.52
CA HIS A 206 -1.51 -3.86 -4.16
C HIS A 206 -0.69 -3.06 -3.13
N ALA A 207 0.59 -2.76 -3.37
CA ALA A 207 1.41 -1.93 -2.48
C ALA A 207 0.87 -0.50 -2.35
N ILE A 208 0.44 0.11 -3.46
CA ILE A 208 -0.21 1.43 -3.44
C ILE A 208 -1.48 1.37 -2.59
N LYS A 209 -2.29 0.31 -2.72
CA LYS A 209 -3.49 0.12 -1.89
C LYS A 209 -3.20 0.01 -0.40
N PHE A 210 -2.08 -0.60 -0.03
CA PHE A 210 -1.65 -0.73 1.36
C PHE A 210 -0.96 0.53 1.92
N SER A 211 -0.64 1.52 1.09
CA SER A 211 0.08 2.72 1.51
C SER A 211 -0.77 3.59 2.41
N ALA A 212 -0.29 3.82 3.64
CA ALA A 212 -0.99 4.63 4.64
C ALA A 212 -0.30 5.99 4.90
N ASN A 213 0.95 6.14 4.46
CA ASN A 213 1.76 7.34 4.69
C ASN A 213 2.76 7.58 3.55
N ALA A 214 3.49 8.69 3.62
CA ALA A 214 4.45 9.09 2.58
C ALA A 214 5.65 8.14 2.41
N ASN A 215 6.09 7.46 3.46
CA ASN A 215 7.17 6.47 3.34
C ASN A 215 6.69 5.20 2.62
N ASP A 216 5.46 4.76 2.85
CA ASP A 216 4.89 3.62 2.13
C ASP A 216 4.79 3.93 0.62
N LEU A 217 4.29 5.12 0.28
CA LEU A 217 4.15 5.53 -1.11
C LEU A 217 5.51 5.79 -1.78
N LEU A 218 6.50 6.31 -1.04
CA LEU A 218 7.89 6.39 -1.49
C LEU A 218 8.38 5.02 -1.97
N LEU A 219 8.20 3.95 -1.19
CA LEU A 219 8.64 2.61 -1.58
C LEU A 219 7.96 2.16 -2.87
N CYS A 220 6.69 2.49 -3.07
CA CYS A 220 5.98 2.22 -4.33
C CYS A 220 6.59 2.98 -5.51
N ILE A 221 6.93 4.26 -5.32
CA ILE A 221 7.59 5.08 -6.33
C ILE A 221 8.97 4.51 -6.70
N LEU A 222 9.78 4.17 -5.70
CA LEU A 222 11.11 3.58 -5.93
C LEU A 222 11.00 2.23 -6.63
N PHE A 223 10.03 1.41 -6.25
CA PHE A 223 9.75 0.13 -6.89
C PHE A 223 9.39 0.29 -8.37
N TYR A 224 8.49 1.24 -8.66
CA TYR A 224 8.09 1.59 -10.02
C TYR A 224 9.29 2.07 -10.84
N LEU A 225 10.13 2.96 -10.30
CA LEU A 225 11.32 3.46 -11.00
C LEU A 225 12.34 2.35 -11.27
N LYS A 226 12.60 1.47 -10.30
CA LYS A 226 13.53 0.34 -10.44
C LYS A 226 13.11 -0.63 -11.54
N ASN A 227 11.80 -0.81 -11.72
CA ASN A 227 11.22 -1.78 -12.64
C ASN A 227 10.51 -1.13 -13.84
N LYS A 228 10.79 0.14 -14.13
CA LYS A 228 10.07 0.94 -15.12
C LYS A 228 10.04 0.30 -16.52
N THR A 229 11.10 -0.40 -16.91
CA THR A 229 11.18 -1.07 -18.22
C THR A 229 10.39 -2.37 -18.30
N LYS A 230 9.94 -2.91 -17.17
CA LYS A 230 9.17 -4.16 -17.05
C LYS A 230 7.69 -3.92 -16.73
N ILE A 231 7.34 -2.72 -16.26
CA ILE A 231 6.00 -2.37 -15.81
C ILE A 231 5.24 -1.69 -16.95
N ASP A 232 4.06 -2.20 -17.27
CA ASP A 232 3.09 -1.51 -18.12
C ASP A 232 2.23 -0.54 -17.27
N ALA A 233 2.42 0.76 -17.48
CA ALA A 233 1.69 1.80 -16.76
C ALA A 233 0.16 1.73 -16.96
N LEU A 234 -0.31 1.29 -18.14
CA LEU A 234 -1.75 1.16 -18.42
C LEU A 234 -2.37 -0.01 -17.66
N GLU A 235 -1.61 -1.09 -17.46
CA GLU A 235 -2.07 -2.21 -16.62
C GLU A 235 -2.10 -1.84 -15.14
N VAL A 236 -1.10 -1.09 -14.65
CA VAL A 236 -1.14 -0.54 -13.28
C VAL A 236 -2.36 0.35 -13.07
N GLU A 237 -2.69 1.18 -14.06
CA GLU A 237 -3.87 2.06 -14.03
C GLU A 237 -5.18 1.26 -13.88
N LYS A 238 -5.39 0.22 -14.69
CA LYS A 238 -6.56 -0.68 -14.60
C LYS A 238 -6.66 -1.37 -13.23
N ILE A 239 -5.52 -1.81 -12.68
CA ILE A 239 -5.46 -2.44 -11.35
C ILE A 239 -5.83 -1.41 -10.27
N CYS A 240 -5.31 -0.18 -10.37
CA CYS A 240 -5.62 0.88 -9.41
C CYS A 240 -7.10 1.31 -9.49
N GLU A 241 -7.71 1.30 -10.68
CA GLU A 241 -9.15 1.50 -10.84
C GLU A 241 -9.95 0.39 -10.15
N LYS A 242 -9.59 -0.89 -10.39
CA LYS A 242 -10.24 -2.05 -9.73
C LYS A 242 -10.18 -1.99 -8.20
N LEU A 243 -9.11 -1.42 -7.65
CA LEU A 243 -8.83 -1.30 -6.21
C LEU A 243 -9.35 0.01 -5.58
N ASP A 244 -10.05 0.85 -6.36
CA ASP A 244 -10.58 2.16 -5.95
C ASP A 244 -9.47 3.12 -5.44
N ILE A 245 -8.29 3.10 -6.07
CA ILE A 245 -7.12 3.94 -5.75
C ILE A 245 -6.54 4.67 -6.97
N PHE A 246 -7.30 4.76 -8.05
CA PHE A 246 -6.92 5.41 -9.31
C PHE A 246 -6.35 6.82 -9.11
N GLN A 247 -6.97 7.63 -8.24
CA GLN A 247 -6.52 9.00 -7.96
C GLN A 247 -5.11 9.05 -7.35
N LEU A 248 -4.78 8.07 -6.48
CA LEU A 248 -3.46 8.00 -5.85
C LEU A 248 -2.37 7.60 -6.87
N TRP A 249 -2.70 6.73 -7.83
CA TRP A 249 -1.82 6.42 -8.96
C TRP A 249 -1.55 7.67 -9.81
N PHE A 250 -2.58 8.44 -10.16
CA PHE A 250 -2.42 9.69 -10.91
C PHE A 250 -1.56 10.71 -10.16
N ASP A 251 -1.80 10.90 -8.87
CA ASP A 251 -0.95 11.75 -8.03
C ASP A 251 0.52 11.26 -8.03
N MET A 252 0.75 9.94 -8.04
CA MET A 252 2.09 9.38 -8.10
C MET A 252 2.80 9.67 -9.42
N VAL A 253 2.09 9.57 -10.54
CA VAL A 253 2.61 9.95 -11.86
C VAL A 253 2.89 11.45 -11.92
N ALA A 254 1.96 12.28 -11.43
CA ALA A 254 2.11 13.73 -11.35
C ALA A 254 3.32 14.12 -10.49
N TYR A 255 3.52 13.49 -9.33
CA TYR A 255 4.69 13.70 -8.47
C TYR A 255 6.00 13.43 -9.19
N LEU A 256 6.08 12.32 -9.94
CA LEU A 256 7.26 11.97 -10.73
C LEU A 256 7.55 12.97 -11.86
N GLU A 257 6.50 13.61 -12.37
CA GLU A 257 6.56 14.66 -13.40
C GLU A 257 6.64 16.09 -12.87
N GLU A 258 6.83 16.26 -11.56
CA GLU A 258 6.90 17.56 -10.88
C GLU A 258 5.66 18.42 -11.14
N GLN A 259 4.52 17.75 -11.27
CA GLN A 259 3.21 18.36 -11.40
C GLN A 259 2.53 18.45 -10.02
N PRO A 260 1.58 19.39 -9.83
CA PRO A 260 0.82 19.48 -8.61
C PRO A 260 0.06 18.18 -8.31
N VAL A 261 0.18 17.69 -7.08
CA VAL A 261 -0.57 16.52 -6.56
C VAL A 261 -1.68 16.95 -5.62
N ARG A 262 -2.74 16.13 -5.54
CA ARG A 262 -3.91 16.41 -4.68
C ARG A 262 -3.59 16.08 -3.23
N GLU A 263 -3.12 14.87 -2.95
CA GLU A 263 -2.83 14.38 -1.60
C GLU A 263 -1.37 14.69 -1.16
N LYS A 264 -0.99 15.98 -1.10
CA LYS A 264 0.39 16.41 -0.80
C LYS A 264 1.05 15.72 0.39
N LYS A 265 0.29 15.40 1.44
CA LYS A 265 0.77 14.69 2.66
C LYS A 265 1.28 13.27 2.42
N MET A 266 0.89 12.65 1.29
CA MET A 266 1.30 11.31 0.90
C MET A 266 2.64 11.31 0.14
N PHE A 267 3.21 12.47 -0.15
CA PHE A 267 4.43 12.61 -0.92
C PHE A 267 5.49 13.32 -0.11
N LEU A 268 6.70 12.77 -0.10
CA LEU A 268 7.83 13.45 0.52
C LEU A 268 8.22 14.69 -0.29
N PRO A 269 8.80 15.73 0.36
CA PRO A 269 9.48 16.80 -0.35
C PRO A 269 10.50 16.26 -1.34
N ARG A 270 10.70 16.97 -2.46
CA ARG A 270 11.51 16.48 -3.58
C ARG A 270 12.94 16.16 -3.16
N ASP A 271 13.57 17.03 -2.38
CA ASP A 271 14.96 16.85 -1.94
C ASP A 271 15.10 15.62 -1.04
N GLU A 272 14.13 15.35 -0.17
CA GLU A 272 14.12 14.14 0.68
C GLU A 272 13.93 12.88 -0.18
N PHE A 273 13.04 12.93 -1.17
CA PHE A 273 12.87 11.84 -2.12
C PHE A 273 14.15 11.54 -2.89
N LEU A 274 14.85 12.55 -3.39
CA LEU A 274 16.10 12.38 -4.14
C LEU A 274 17.19 11.76 -3.26
N ALA A 275 17.36 12.24 -2.03
CA ALA A 275 18.31 11.68 -1.07
C ALA A 275 18.02 10.19 -0.76
N LYS A 276 16.72 9.82 -0.63
CA LYS A 276 16.33 8.43 -0.44
C LYS A 276 16.52 7.60 -1.70
N ALA A 277 16.18 8.12 -2.89
CA ALA A 277 16.38 7.40 -4.15
C ALA A 277 17.86 7.04 -4.39
N GLU A 278 18.77 7.94 -4.04
CA GLU A 278 20.22 7.70 -4.07
C GLU A 278 20.63 6.52 -3.18
N THR A 279 20.03 6.38 -1.98
CA THR A 279 20.28 5.24 -1.07
C THR A 279 19.90 3.89 -1.70
N TYR A 280 18.95 3.88 -2.65
CA TYR A 280 18.55 2.69 -3.40
C TYR A 280 19.24 2.56 -4.76
N GLU A 281 20.30 3.35 -4.99
CA GLU A 281 21.05 3.42 -6.26
C GLU A 281 20.16 3.76 -7.46
N LEU A 282 19.03 4.43 -7.23
CA LEU A 282 18.11 4.87 -8.25
C LEU A 282 18.49 6.28 -8.69
N ARG A 283 19.20 6.38 -9.81
CA ARG A 283 19.41 7.66 -10.48
C ARG A 283 18.09 8.11 -11.10
N THR A 284 17.50 9.16 -10.55
CA THR A 284 16.41 9.85 -11.22
C THR A 284 16.96 10.58 -12.44
N VAL A 285 16.17 10.68 -13.51
CA VAL A 285 16.62 11.40 -14.70
C VAL A 285 16.73 12.88 -14.33
N GLU A 286 17.91 13.45 -14.57
CA GLU A 286 18.20 14.86 -14.37
C GLU A 286 17.15 15.71 -15.11
N ARG A 287 16.66 16.76 -14.43
CA ARG A 287 15.68 17.68 -15.00
C ARG A 287 16.25 19.08 -15.00
N PHE A 288 15.89 19.81 -16.04
CA PHE A 288 16.42 21.13 -16.37
C PHE A 288 15.28 22.13 -16.32
N ASP A 289 15.48 23.21 -15.57
CA ASP A 289 14.54 24.30 -15.43
C ASP A 289 14.70 25.34 -16.55
N ARG A 290 13.89 26.40 -16.50
CA ARG A 290 13.92 27.47 -17.50
C ARG A 290 15.28 28.15 -17.60
N GLU A 291 15.93 28.43 -16.47
CA GLU A 291 17.20 29.16 -16.45
C GLU A 291 18.33 28.32 -17.07
N THR A 292 18.35 27.03 -16.76
CA THR A 292 19.32 26.09 -17.34
C THR A 292 19.13 25.97 -18.85
N ILE A 293 17.88 25.85 -19.31
CA ILE A 293 17.56 25.74 -20.74
C ILE A 293 17.90 27.05 -21.48
N SER A 294 17.62 28.21 -20.88
CA SER A 294 18.00 29.52 -21.44
C SER A 294 19.51 29.63 -21.59
N THR A 295 20.26 29.27 -20.54
CA THR A 295 21.73 29.33 -20.55
C THR A 295 22.35 28.43 -21.61
N LEU A 296 21.74 27.25 -21.84
CA LEU A 296 22.12 26.36 -22.93
C LEU A 296 21.96 27.05 -24.29
N PHE A 297 20.81 27.67 -24.58
CA PHE A 297 20.59 28.31 -25.87
C PHE A 297 21.43 29.58 -26.05
N ASP A 298 21.70 30.33 -24.98
CA ASP A 298 22.65 31.46 -25.01
C ASP A 298 24.06 30.99 -25.42
N ALA A 299 24.48 29.80 -24.98
CA ALA A 299 25.76 29.21 -25.36
C ALA A 299 25.77 28.75 -26.83
N VAL A 300 24.66 28.17 -27.30
CA VAL A 300 24.50 27.75 -28.71
C VAL A 300 24.47 28.96 -29.65
N GLU A 301 23.77 30.03 -29.27
CA GLU A 301 23.69 31.27 -30.04
C GLU A 301 25.08 31.88 -30.26
N LYS A 302 25.93 31.91 -29.22
CA LYS A 302 27.32 32.38 -29.32
C LYS A 302 28.19 31.60 -30.31
N GLN A 303 27.83 30.35 -30.62
CA GLN A 303 28.53 29.49 -31.58
C GLN A 303 27.93 29.57 -32.99
N SER A 304 26.86 30.36 -33.17
CA SER A 304 26.11 30.47 -34.41
C SER A 304 26.40 31.80 -35.13
N ASN A 305 26.55 31.75 -36.45
CA ASN A 305 26.80 32.94 -37.29
C ASN A 305 25.50 33.50 -37.92
N GLY A 306 24.37 33.41 -37.22
CA GLY A 306 23.07 33.83 -37.74
C GLY A 306 21.93 33.71 -36.72
N SER A 307 20.72 34.09 -37.12
CA SER A 307 19.52 33.93 -36.30
C SER A 307 18.62 32.84 -36.87
N LEU A 308 18.06 32.01 -35.97
CA LEU A 308 17.10 30.98 -36.31
C LEU A 308 15.89 31.10 -35.40
N LYS A 309 14.70 30.97 -35.99
CA LYS A 309 13.47 30.83 -35.23
C LYS A 309 13.20 29.34 -34.98
N VAL A 310 13.14 28.97 -33.72
CA VAL A 310 12.77 27.62 -33.28
C VAL A 310 11.45 27.69 -32.52
N PHE A 311 10.71 26.58 -32.52
CA PHE A 311 9.49 26.46 -31.73
C PHE A 311 9.68 25.37 -30.69
N PHE A 312 9.44 25.72 -29.43
CA PHE A 312 9.39 24.75 -28.35
C PHE A 312 8.06 24.03 -28.35
N ILE A 313 8.10 22.73 -28.11
CA ILE A 313 6.91 21.91 -27.87
C ILE A 313 7.11 21.10 -26.57
N GLY A 314 6.11 20.28 -26.24
CA GLY A 314 6.22 19.30 -25.16
C GLY A 314 6.54 19.94 -23.81
N GLY A 315 7.48 19.32 -23.08
CA GLY A 315 7.84 19.74 -21.73
C GLY A 315 8.35 21.17 -21.66
N ASN A 316 9.14 21.62 -22.65
CA ASN A 316 9.72 22.96 -22.62
C ASN A 316 8.68 24.06 -22.89
N ALA A 317 7.74 23.83 -23.81
CA ALA A 317 6.63 24.77 -24.02
C ALA A 317 5.80 24.97 -22.73
N MET A 318 5.57 23.88 -21.98
CA MET A 318 4.87 23.95 -20.69
C MET A 318 5.67 24.73 -19.63
N ILE A 319 7.00 24.62 -19.62
CA ILE A 319 7.86 25.45 -18.77
C ILE A 319 7.70 26.92 -19.10
N GLU A 320 7.72 27.29 -20.38
CA GLU A 320 7.55 28.68 -20.82
C GLU A 320 6.17 29.25 -20.42
N HIS A 321 5.13 28.42 -20.47
CA HIS A 321 3.78 28.78 -20.02
C HIS A 321 3.54 28.64 -18.51
N LYS A 322 4.58 28.34 -17.70
CA LYS A 322 4.52 28.19 -16.23
C LYS A 322 3.55 27.09 -15.76
N THR A 323 3.31 26.08 -16.60
CA THR A 323 2.51 24.89 -16.26
C THR A 323 3.38 23.68 -15.91
N LYS A 324 4.70 23.78 -16.12
CA LYS A 324 5.71 22.81 -15.69
C LYS A 324 6.93 23.56 -15.14
N THR A 325 7.65 22.98 -14.19
CA THR A 325 8.82 23.61 -13.56
C THR A 325 10.14 23.20 -14.22
N SER A 326 10.24 21.95 -14.68
CA SER A 326 11.47 21.37 -15.24
C SER A 326 11.16 20.27 -16.27
N THR A 327 12.10 19.96 -17.15
CA THR A 327 11.97 18.91 -18.18
C THR A 327 13.25 18.10 -18.33
N LYS A 328 13.14 16.86 -18.81
CA LYS A 328 14.30 15.98 -19.06
C LYS A 328 14.90 16.24 -20.44
N ASP A 329 14.03 16.59 -21.36
CA ASP A 329 14.25 16.76 -22.78
C ASP A 329 13.61 18.06 -23.27
N VAL A 330 14.23 18.64 -24.30
CA VAL A 330 13.79 19.84 -25.00
C VAL A 330 13.46 19.45 -26.43
N ASP A 331 12.17 19.49 -26.74
CA ASP A 331 11.66 19.23 -28.08
C ASP A 331 11.61 20.53 -28.89
N LEU A 332 12.26 20.53 -30.06
CA LEU A 332 12.39 21.68 -30.95
C LEU A 332 11.83 21.39 -32.34
N VAL A 333 11.05 22.33 -32.86
CA VAL A 333 10.61 22.31 -34.27
C VAL A 333 11.29 23.44 -35.04
N VAL A 334 11.84 23.09 -36.20
CA VAL A 334 12.37 24.03 -37.21
C VAL A 334 11.57 23.91 -38.52
N LEU A 335 11.66 24.93 -39.38
CA LEU A 335 10.84 25.01 -40.59
C LEU A 335 11.44 24.26 -41.77
N THR A 336 12.76 24.10 -41.83
CA THR A 336 13.43 23.45 -42.95
C THR A 336 14.51 22.45 -42.51
N GLY A 337 14.84 21.50 -43.40
CA GLY A 337 15.95 20.57 -43.16
C GLY A 337 17.29 21.30 -43.05
N ASN A 338 17.49 22.39 -43.80
CA ASN A 338 18.72 23.19 -43.71
C ASN A 338 18.87 23.85 -42.33
N GLU A 339 17.79 24.39 -41.77
CA GLU A 339 17.76 24.93 -40.41
C GLU A 339 18.04 23.85 -39.35
N CYS A 340 17.54 22.62 -39.58
CA CYS A 340 17.79 21.49 -38.69
C CYS A 340 19.26 21.12 -38.65
N VAL A 341 19.90 20.98 -39.81
CA VAL A 341 21.33 20.70 -39.93
C VAL A 341 22.14 21.83 -39.28
N TRP A 342 21.78 23.08 -39.56
CA TRP A 342 22.47 24.25 -39.00
C TRP A 342 22.41 24.28 -37.46
N LEU A 343 21.23 24.04 -36.88
CA LEU A 343 21.04 23.99 -35.43
C LEU A 343 21.77 22.79 -34.82
N SER A 344 21.72 21.62 -35.48
CA SER A 344 22.47 20.44 -35.04
C SER A 344 23.97 20.71 -35.02
N ASP A 345 24.53 21.40 -36.01
CA ASP A 345 25.95 21.74 -36.07
C ASP A 345 26.35 22.71 -34.96
N ALA A 346 25.50 23.70 -34.66
CA ALA A 346 25.71 24.63 -33.55
C ALA A 346 25.69 23.89 -32.20
N LEU A 347 24.74 22.97 -32.00
CA LEU A 347 24.67 22.13 -30.81
C LEU A 347 25.90 21.21 -30.69
N LYS A 348 26.34 20.59 -31.79
CA LYS A 348 27.56 19.75 -31.83
C LYS A 348 28.81 20.54 -31.46
N LYS A 349 28.95 21.78 -31.95
CA LYS A 349 30.04 22.71 -31.54
C LYS A 349 30.00 23.06 -30.06
N SER A 350 28.81 23.09 -29.46
CA SER A 350 28.60 23.27 -28.01
C SER A 350 28.82 21.98 -27.20
N GLY A 351 29.28 20.90 -27.83
CA GLY A 351 29.64 19.64 -27.19
C GLY A 351 28.50 18.63 -27.07
N PHE A 352 27.43 18.76 -27.85
CA PHE A 352 26.41 17.71 -27.99
C PHE A 352 26.84 16.65 -28.98
N GLU A 353 26.46 15.40 -28.70
CA GLU A 353 26.69 14.25 -29.57
C GLU A 353 25.36 13.68 -30.05
N GLU A 354 25.35 13.14 -31.27
CA GLU A 354 24.16 12.53 -31.86
C GLU A 354 23.97 11.12 -31.32
N VAL A 355 22.73 10.80 -30.94
CA VAL A 355 22.38 9.47 -30.39
C VAL A 355 22.02 8.54 -31.55
N GLY A 356 22.75 7.42 -31.70
CA GLY A 356 22.55 6.48 -32.81
C GLY A 356 21.22 5.69 -32.74
N GLU A 357 20.79 5.16 -33.89
CA GLU A 357 19.51 4.41 -34.05
C GLU A 357 19.33 3.23 -33.08
N HIS A 358 20.42 2.66 -32.55
CA HIS A 358 20.38 1.45 -31.71
C HIS A 358 19.98 1.67 -30.23
N GLU A 359 19.75 2.91 -29.78
CA GLU A 359 19.22 3.19 -28.43
C GLU A 359 17.71 3.54 -28.39
N LEU A 360 17.01 3.51 -29.53
CA LEU A 360 15.66 4.05 -29.64
C LEU A 360 14.56 3.04 -29.30
N GLN A 361 14.02 3.12 -28.07
CA GLN A 361 12.70 2.55 -27.73
C GLN A 361 11.51 3.36 -28.29
N TYR A 362 11.75 4.43 -29.06
CA TYR A 362 10.71 5.33 -29.59
C TYR A 362 10.63 5.27 -31.13
N GLY A 363 10.25 4.11 -31.68
CA GLY A 363 10.01 3.94 -33.11
C GLY A 363 8.82 4.75 -33.68
N GLN A 364 8.11 5.53 -32.85
CA GLN A 364 6.88 6.23 -33.23
C GLN A 364 7.05 7.75 -33.42
N LEU A 365 8.06 8.39 -32.82
CA LEU A 365 8.13 9.87 -32.77
C LEU A 365 8.80 10.53 -33.99
N LYS A 366 9.48 9.78 -34.86
CA LYS A 366 10.16 10.30 -36.09
C LYS A 366 10.94 11.61 -35.87
N ALA A 367 11.63 11.77 -34.74
CA ALA A 367 12.55 12.92 -34.59
C ALA A 367 13.63 12.84 -35.68
N PHE A 368 13.99 13.97 -36.26
CA PHE A 368 14.96 14.02 -37.36
C PHE A 368 16.38 13.82 -36.84
N ILE A 369 16.72 14.43 -35.69
CA ILE A 369 18.02 14.30 -35.02
C ILE A 369 17.79 14.32 -33.51
N MET A 370 18.43 13.42 -32.77
CA MET A 370 18.47 13.44 -31.29
C MET A 370 19.88 13.69 -30.81
N LEU A 371 20.04 14.65 -29.90
CA LEU A 371 21.33 15.14 -29.42
C LEU A 371 21.41 15.05 -27.90
N ARG A 372 22.56 14.65 -27.36
CA ARG A 372 22.78 14.55 -25.92
C ARG A 372 24.14 15.11 -25.52
N LYS A 373 24.19 15.72 -24.34
CA LYS A 373 25.40 16.16 -23.65
C LYS A 373 25.21 15.89 -22.15
N GLU A 374 26.22 15.37 -21.48
CA GLU A 374 26.14 15.12 -20.02
C GLU A 374 25.87 16.44 -19.26
N GLY A 375 25.05 16.38 -18.22
CA GLY A 375 24.62 17.56 -17.45
C GLY A 375 23.74 18.55 -18.22
N ASN A 376 23.16 18.14 -19.35
CA ASN A 376 22.28 18.97 -20.19
C ASN A 376 21.04 18.18 -20.64
N PRO A 377 19.92 18.86 -20.96
CA PRO A 377 18.73 18.18 -21.48
C PRO A 377 19.04 17.49 -22.81
N ARG A 378 18.41 16.34 -23.05
CA ARG A 378 18.38 15.75 -24.40
C ARG A 378 17.63 16.70 -25.32
N ILE A 379 18.12 16.91 -26.53
CA ILE A 379 17.46 17.76 -27.53
C ILE A 379 16.94 16.90 -28.68
N ASP A 380 15.65 16.99 -28.92
CA ASP A 380 14.97 16.29 -30.01
C ASP A 380 14.56 17.30 -31.07
N LEU A 381 15.14 17.19 -32.28
CA LEU A 381 14.90 18.10 -33.39
C LEU A 381 13.87 17.51 -34.38
N PHE A 382 12.85 18.31 -34.70
CA PHE A 382 11.80 17.98 -35.65
C PHE A 382 11.75 19.01 -36.80
N VAL A 383 11.45 18.57 -38.02
CA VAL A 383 11.30 19.43 -39.20
C VAL A 383 9.83 19.51 -39.60
N LYS A 384 9.21 20.69 -39.49
CA LYS A 384 7.80 21.03 -39.82
C LYS A 384 6.70 20.26 -39.11
N LYS A 385 6.83 18.95 -38.92
CA LYS A 385 5.79 18.05 -38.41
C LYS A 385 6.36 17.13 -37.34
N ILE A 386 5.55 16.88 -36.31
CA ILE A 386 5.76 15.81 -35.33
C ILE A 386 4.70 14.76 -35.64
N CYS A 387 5.10 13.50 -35.85
CA CYS A 387 4.19 12.42 -36.18
C CYS A 387 3.20 12.74 -37.33
N GLU A 388 3.58 13.59 -38.29
CA GLU A 388 2.72 14.07 -39.40
C GLU A 388 1.49 14.92 -38.99
N LEU A 389 1.39 15.37 -37.73
CA LEU A 389 0.15 15.94 -37.16
C LEU A 389 0.14 17.47 -36.96
N LEU A 390 1.16 18.23 -37.38
CA LEU A 390 1.08 19.70 -37.33
C LEU A 390 0.28 20.23 -38.53
N PRO A 391 -0.80 21.01 -38.31
CA PRO A 391 -1.54 21.66 -39.38
C PRO A 391 -0.64 22.69 -40.10
N ASP A 392 -0.73 22.75 -41.42
CA ASP A 392 0.05 23.69 -42.26
C ASP A 392 -0.23 25.18 -41.95
N ASN A 393 -1.20 25.45 -41.06
CA ASN A 393 -1.72 26.78 -40.74
C ASN A 393 -1.22 27.35 -39.40
N ILE A 394 -0.34 26.63 -38.67
CA ILE A 394 0.12 27.02 -37.32
C ILE A 394 1.55 27.62 -37.31
N LEU A 395 2.30 27.53 -38.42
CA LEU A 395 3.71 28.00 -38.51
C LEU A 395 3.87 29.33 -39.24
#